data_AF-A0A3L8RPU6-F1
#
_entry.id   AF-A0A3L8RPU6-F1
#
_cell.length_a   1.000
_cell.length_b   1.000
_cell.length_c   1.000
_cell.angle_alpha   90.00
_cell.angle_beta   90.00
_cell.angle_gamma   90.00
#
_symmetry.space_group_name_H-M   'P 1'
#
loop_
_entity.id
_entity.type
_entity.pdbx_description
1 polymer ?
#
loop_
_entity_poly.entity_id
_entity_poly.type
_entity_poly.pdbx_seq_one_letter_code
_entity_poly.pdbx_strand_id
1 'polypeptide(L)'
;MVAVDRRGGRFELKLDSGEQFTTRAVVVASGLSGLAHLPRELAADVPDGPAPGGPVSHSSHHRDLGRFRGREVVVVGAGQSALESAVLLAEAGAAAVRVVARGPRAVAFGTPPVRPESPVGRAWSLYALSYHAVGFRRLPVPAREYLVRRVLGVQGRLVAEGPLRRAGPGHPGAADQPGHGGERRPAGAHPAGGRPGR
;
A
#
# COMPACT_ATOMS: atom_id res chain seq x y z
N MET A 1 -16.95 14.85 18.01
CA MET A 1 -18.24 15.23 17.40
C MET A 1 -18.90 13.98 16.86
N VAL A 2 -20.08 13.64 17.38
CA VAL A 2 -20.81 12.40 17.07
C VAL A 2 -21.95 12.66 16.08
N ALA A 3 -22.56 13.85 16.11
CA ALA A 3 -23.63 14.22 15.17
C ALA A 3 -23.67 15.74 14.91
N VAL A 4 -24.21 16.10 13.74
CA VAL A 4 -24.54 17.48 13.36
C VAL A 4 -25.94 17.47 12.75
N ASP A 5 -26.87 18.18 13.37
CA ASP A 5 -28.23 18.32 12.90
C ASP A 5 -28.53 19.76 12.52
N ARG A 6 -29.39 19.97 11.51
CA ARG A 6 -29.87 21.30 11.13
C ARG A 6 -31.25 21.53 11.73
N ARG A 7 -31.36 22.51 12.63
CA ARG A 7 -32.62 22.87 13.31
C ARG A 7 -32.81 24.38 13.32
N GLY A 8 -33.97 24.86 12.89
CA GLY A 8 -34.35 26.28 13.01
C GLY A 8 -33.34 27.28 12.43
N GLY A 9 -32.68 26.95 11.31
CA GLY A 9 -31.65 27.80 10.70
C GLY A 9 -30.30 27.82 11.40
N ARG A 10 -30.10 26.96 12.41
CA ARG A 10 -28.83 26.73 13.13
C ARG A 10 -28.40 25.27 12.99
N PHE A 11 -27.19 25.00 13.45
CA PHE A 11 -26.65 23.66 13.62
C PHE A 11 -26.60 23.33 15.10
N GLU A 12 -27.07 22.13 15.44
CA GLU A 12 -26.87 21.51 16.75
C GLU A 12 -25.76 20.47 16.61
N LEU A 13 -24.72 20.59 17.42
CA LEU A 13 -23.61 19.65 17.47
C LEU A 13 -23.71 18.84 18.75
N LYS A 14 -23.52 17.53 18.63
CA LYS A 14 -23.31 16.64 19.77
C LYS A 14 -21.87 16.17 19.81
N LEU A 15 -21.17 16.42 20.90
CA LEU A 15 -19.82 15.90 21.13
C LEU A 15 -19.87 14.50 21.74
N ASP A 16 -18.73 13.81 21.70
CA ASP A 16 -18.52 12.51 22.35
C ASP A 16 -18.49 12.62 23.87
N SER A 17 -18.12 13.79 24.42
CA SER A 17 -18.33 14.16 25.82
C SER A 17 -19.81 14.20 26.24
N GLY A 18 -20.75 14.16 25.28
CA GLY A 18 -22.19 14.32 25.50
C GLY A 18 -22.66 15.78 25.47
N GLU A 19 -21.73 16.74 25.48
CA GLU A 19 -22.05 18.17 25.39
C GLU A 19 -22.73 18.51 24.07
N GLN A 20 -23.62 19.50 24.13
CA GLN A 20 -24.38 19.99 22.99
C GLN A 20 -24.16 21.48 22.79
N PHE A 21 -23.90 21.88 21.54
CA PHE A 21 -23.66 23.27 21.19
C PHE A 21 -24.55 23.67 20.03
N THR A 22 -25.01 24.92 20.03
CA THR A 22 -25.71 25.50 18.89
C THR A 22 -24.84 26.55 18.21
N THR A 23 -24.78 26.52 16.88
CA THR A 23 -23.99 27.48 16.10
C THR A 23 -24.68 27.84 14.79
N ARG A 24 -24.23 28.93 14.17
CA ARG A 24 -24.71 29.37 12.84
C ARG A 24 -23.96 28.71 11.69
N ALA A 25 -22.75 28.21 11.93
CA ALA A 25 -21.90 27.61 10.92
C ALA A 25 -21.05 26.48 11.51
N VAL A 26 -20.84 25.43 10.71
CA VAL A 26 -20.00 24.28 11.03
C VAL A 26 -19.04 24.04 9.88
N VAL A 27 -17.77 23.81 10.19
CA VAL A 27 -16.75 23.38 9.24
C VAL A 27 -16.35 21.95 9.60
N VAL A 28 -16.57 21.00 8.69
CA VAL A 28 -16.18 19.60 8.88
C VAL A 28 -14.85 19.37 8.18
N ALA A 29 -13.80 19.16 8.98
CA ALA A 29 -12.43 18.91 8.51
C ALA A 29 -11.84 17.63 9.13
N SER A 30 -12.66 16.59 9.30
CA SER A 30 -12.30 15.31 9.94
C SER A 30 -11.35 14.42 9.12
N GLY A 31 -10.90 14.90 7.96
CA GLY A 31 -10.10 14.12 7.02
C GLY A 31 -10.86 12.94 6.39
N LEU A 32 -10.11 12.00 5.81
CA LEU A 32 -10.61 10.81 5.11
C LEU A 32 -10.70 9.58 6.02
N SER A 33 -11.11 9.78 7.28
CA SER A 33 -11.29 8.70 8.24
C SER A 33 -12.50 7.82 7.88
N GLY A 34 -12.44 6.52 8.19
CA GLY A 34 -13.54 5.58 7.92
C GLY A 34 -13.65 5.08 6.47
N LEU A 35 -12.70 5.41 5.59
CA LEU A 35 -12.64 4.92 4.21
C LEU A 35 -11.79 3.66 4.04
N ALA A 36 -11.51 2.94 5.12
CA ALA A 36 -10.81 1.66 5.04
C ALA A 36 -11.65 0.69 4.20
N HIS A 37 -11.08 0.24 3.08
CA HIS A 37 -11.76 -0.67 2.17
C HIS A 37 -11.18 -2.08 2.32
N LEU A 38 -12.02 -3.03 2.69
CA LEU A 38 -11.68 -4.45 2.67
C LEU A 38 -12.17 -5.07 1.36
N PRO A 39 -11.29 -5.65 0.53
CA PRO A 39 -11.71 -6.45 -0.62
C PRO A 39 -12.59 -7.61 -0.17
N ARG A 40 -13.71 -7.84 -0.86
CA ARG A 40 -14.68 -8.89 -0.52
C ARG A 40 -14.05 -10.28 -0.46
N GLU A 41 -13.02 -10.51 -1.27
CA GLU A 41 -12.29 -11.78 -1.33
C GLU A 41 -11.57 -12.12 -0.02
N LEU A 42 -11.25 -11.10 0.80
CA LEU A 42 -10.62 -11.27 2.11
C LEU A 42 -11.64 -11.23 3.26
N ALA A 43 -12.89 -10.86 3.00
CA ALA A 43 -13.90 -10.70 4.05
C ALA A 43 -14.26 -12.03 4.72
N ALA A 44 -14.19 -13.15 3.99
CA ALA A 44 -14.44 -14.47 4.54
C ALA A 44 -13.41 -14.88 5.61
N ASP A 45 -12.18 -14.39 5.50
CA ASP A 45 -11.08 -14.73 6.41
C ASP A 45 -11.05 -13.84 7.67
N VAL A 46 -11.85 -12.78 7.70
CA VAL A 46 -11.96 -11.85 8.84
C VAL A 46 -13.43 -11.46 9.09
N PRO A 47 -14.23 -12.35 9.70
CA PRO A 47 -15.66 -12.10 9.94
C PRO A 47 -15.91 -10.88 10.85
N ASP A 48 -15.00 -10.60 11.79
CA ASP A 48 -15.05 -9.42 12.65
C ASP A 48 -14.41 -8.16 12.02
N GLY A 49 -13.99 -8.27 10.76
CA GLY A 49 -13.32 -7.21 10.02
C GLY A 49 -11.80 -7.14 10.25
N PRO A 50 -11.12 -6.25 9.53
CA PRO A 50 -9.67 -6.11 9.62
C PRO A 50 -9.30 -5.48 10.97
N ALA A 51 -8.33 -6.08 11.67
CA ALA A 51 -7.89 -5.64 12.98
C ALA A 51 -6.36 -5.52 13.02
N PRO A 52 -5.77 -4.58 13.79
CA PRO A 52 -4.32 -4.40 13.84
C PRO A 52 -3.56 -5.69 14.18
N GLY A 53 -4.12 -6.53 15.06
CA GLY A 53 -3.54 -7.81 15.47
C GLY A 53 -4.04 -9.03 14.71
N GLY A 54 -4.96 -8.86 13.77
CA GLY A 54 -5.52 -9.96 12.98
C GLY A 54 -4.63 -10.35 11.80
N PRO A 55 -4.99 -11.44 11.10
CA PRO A 55 -4.31 -11.86 9.87
C PRO A 55 -4.46 -10.85 8.73
N VAL A 56 -5.52 -10.04 8.76
CA VAL A 56 -5.76 -8.94 7.81
C VAL A 56 -5.92 -7.63 8.58
N SER A 57 -5.21 -6.61 8.11
CA SER A 57 -5.23 -5.27 8.70
C SER A 57 -5.11 -4.20 7.60
N HIS A 58 -5.70 -3.04 7.82
CA HIS A 58 -5.59 -1.91 6.91
C HIS A 58 -4.34 -1.08 7.26
N SER A 59 -3.73 -0.40 6.28
CA SER A 59 -2.53 0.42 6.51
C SER A 59 -2.74 1.50 7.58
N SER A 60 -3.94 2.08 7.66
CA SER A 60 -4.30 3.08 8.69
C SER A 60 -4.32 2.54 10.12
N HIS A 61 -4.29 1.22 10.32
CA HIS A 61 -4.22 0.60 11.65
C HIS A 61 -2.81 0.62 12.24
N HIS A 62 -1.79 0.89 11.41
CA HIS A 62 -0.39 0.77 11.80
C HIS A 62 0.28 2.12 11.80
N ARG A 63 0.75 2.54 12.99
CA ARG A 63 1.71 3.64 13.15
C ARG A 63 3.15 3.14 13.21
N ASP A 64 3.31 1.88 13.63
CA ASP A 64 4.59 1.19 13.72
C ASP A 64 4.46 -0.18 13.04
N LEU A 65 5.37 -0.43 12.11
CA LEU A 65 5.45 -1.68 11.33
C LEU A 65 6.46 -2.67 11.93
N GLY A 66 7.18 -2.30 13.00
CA GLY A 66 8.12 -3.16 13.72
C GLY A 66 7.51 -4.47 14.23
N ARG A 67 6.19 -4.49 14.49
CA ARG A 67 5.43 -5.69 14.85
C ARG A 67 5.51 -6.83 13.82
N PHE A 68 5.86 -6.51 12.58
CA PHE A 68 5.98 -7.47 11.48
C PHE A 68 7.41 -8.00 11.30
N ARG A 69 8.35 -7.64 12.18
CA ARG A 69 9.73 -8.16 12.15
C ARG A 69 9.72 -9.70 12.15
N GLY A 70 10.48 -10.28 11.24
CA GLY A 70 10.57 -11.73 11.06
C GLY A 70 9.30 -12.40 10.51
N ARG A 71 8.30 -11.63 10.06
CA ARG A 71 7.06 -12.15 9.46
C ARG A 71 7.08 -12.05 7.95
N GLU A 72 6.36 -12.94 7.28
CA GLU A 72 6.02 -12.79 5.87
C GLU A 72 4.74 -11.96 5.74
N VAL A 73 4.78 -10.90 4.94
CA VAL A 73 3.67 -9.94 4.80
C VAL A 73 3.30 -9.75 3.34
N VAL A 74 2.00 -9.86 3.04
CA VAL A 74 1.43 -9.51 1.75
C VAL A 74 0.79 -8.13 1.85
N VAL A 75 1.25 -7.19 1.03
CA VAL A 75 0.66 -5.87 0.89
C VAL A 75 -0.23 -5.83 -0.34
N VAL A 76 -1.52 -5.62 -0.13
CA VAL A 76 -2.51 -5.55 -1.21
C VAL A 76 -2.74 -4.09 -1.62
N GLY A 77 -2.45 -3.78 -2.88
CA GLY A 77 -2.67 -2.46 -3.45
C GLY A 77 -1.49 -1.97 -4.28
N ALA A 78 -1.76 -0.92 -5.07
CA ALA A 78 -0.77 -0.27 -5.92
C ALA A 78 -0.66 1.24 -5.66
N GLY A 79 -1.33 1.75 -4.63
CA GLY A 79 -1.27 3.16 -4.24
C GLY A 79 -0.02 3.50 -3.44
N GLN A 80 0.18 4.79 -3.15
CA GLN A 80 1.33 5.25 -2.37
C GLN A 80 1.39 4.58 -0.99
N SER A 81 0.28 4.53 -0.26
CA SER A 81 0.25 3.86 1.05
C SER A 81 0.69 2.40 1.00
N ALA A 82 0.36 1.66 -0.07
CA ALA A 82 0.79 0.27 -0.23
C ALA A 82 2.31 0.18 -0.48
N LEU A 83 2.83 1.00 -1.40
CA LEU A 83 4.25 0.98 -1.77
C LEU A 83 5.15 1.47 -0.63
N GLU A 84 4.77 2.56 0.05
CA GLU A 84 5.48 3.07 1.22
C GLU A 84 5.46 2.04 2.36
N SER A 85 4.29 1.45 2.66
CA SER A 85 4.20 0.41 3.70
C SER A 85 5.08 -0.79 3.36
N ALA A 86 5.15 -1.20 2.09
CA ALA A 86 5.98 -2.32 1.67
C ALA A 86 7.48 -2.04 1.85
N VAL A 87 7.95 -0.82 1.58
CA VAL A 87 9.33 -0.42 1.86
C VAL A 87 9.58 -0.40 3.38
N LEU A 88 8.71 0.27 4.14
CA LEU A 88 8.86 0.39 5.59
C LEU A 88 8.80 -0.99 6.30
N LEU A 89 7.99 -1.93 5.80
CA LEU A 89 7.96 -3.32 6.28
C LEU A 89 9.30 -4.03 6.06
N ALA A 90 9.91 -3.84 4.89
CA ALA A 90 11.22 -4.42 4.57
C ALA A 90 12.30 -3.81 5.48
N GLU A 91 12.30 -2.49 5.66
CA GLU A 91 13.22 -1.77 6.56
C GLU A 91 13.02 -2.15 8.03
N ALA A 92 11.77 -2.41 8.45
CA ALA A 92 11.43 -2.89 9.77
C ALA A 92 11.88 -4.34 10.03
N GLY A 93 12.38 -5.04 9.00
CA GLY A 93 12.94 -6.39 9.11
C GLY A 93 11.89 -7.50 9.01
N ALA A 94 10.81 -7.30 8.25
CA ALA A 94 9.95 -8.40 7.84
C ALA A 94 10.76 -9.48 7.10
N ALA A 95 10.44 -10.76 7.32
CA ALA A 95 11.15 -11.88 6.69
C ALA A 95 10.95 -11.90 5.17
N ALA A 96 9.75 -11.54 4.70
CA ALA A 96 9.46 -11.35 3.29
C ALA A 96 8.32 -10.33 3.11
N VAL A 97 8.38 -9.52 2.05
CA VAL A 97 7.31 -8.59 1.68
C VAL A 97 6.92 -8.81 0.23
N ARG A 98 5.63 -9.06 -0.01
CA ARG A 98 5.07 -9.24 -1.37
C ARG A 98 3.98 -8.23 -1.64
N VAL A 99 4.11 -7.47 -2.72
CA VAL A 99 3.08 -6.53 -3.16
C VAL A 99 2.19 -7.19 -4.21
N VAL A 100 0.88 -7.19 -3.98
CA VAL A 100 -0.13 -7.71 -4.91
C VAL A 100 -0.98 -6.55 -5.42
N ALA A 101 -0.99 -6.35 -6.73
CA ALA A 101 -1.71 -5.27 -7.39
C ALA A 101 -2.60 -5.81 -8.53
N ARG A 102 -3.77 -5.18 -8.70
CA ARG A 102 -4.71 -5.53 -9.78
C ARG A 102 -4.40 -4.74 -11.05
N GLY A 103 -4.21 -5.46 -12.15
CA GLY A 103 -4.05 -4.90 -13.49
C GLY A 103 -2.59 -4.79 -13.96
N PRO A 104 -2.36 -4.85 -15.28
CA PRO A 104 -1.02 -4.75 -15.84
C PRO A 104 -0.44 -3.35 -15.59
N ARG A 105 0.86 -3.29 -15.25
CA ARG A 105 1.60 -2.03 -14.97
C ARG A 105 1.00 -1.16 -13.85
N ALA A 106 0.27 -1.76 -12.91
CA ALA A 106 -0.29 -1.05 -11.76
C ALA A 106 0.77 -0.39 -10.85
N VAL A 107 1.98 -0.96 -10.81
CA VAL A 107 3.14 -0.40 -10.10
C VAL A 107 4.21 -0.02 -11.13
N ALA A 108 4.67 1.23 -11.06
CA ALA A 108 5.80 1.73 -11.83
C ALA A 108 7.03 1.91 -10.94
N PHE A 109 8.19 1.48 -11.44
CA PHE A 109 9.49 1.71 -10.81
C PHE A 109 10.25 2.78 -11.59
N GLY A 110 11.05 3.58 -10.89
CA GLY A 110 11.99 4.53 -11.47
C GLY A 110 11.65 5.99 -11.20
N THR A 111 12.59 6.86 -11.57
CA THR A 111 12.50 8.30 -11.35
C THR A 111 11.29 8.89 -12.07
N PRO A 112 10.40 9.64 -11.38
CA PRO A 112 9.30 10.29 -12.05
C PRO A 112 9.84 11.33 -13.05
N PRO A 113 9.15 11.53 -14.19
CA PRO A 113 9.48 12.66 -15.06
C PRO A 113 9.30 13.96 -14.28
N VAL A 114 10.12 14.96 -14.60
CA VAL A 114 10.05 16.29 -13.96
C VAL A 114 8.65 16.87 -14.20
N ARG A 115 7.94 17.16 -13.10
CA ARG A 115 6.58 17.70 -13.08
C ARG A 115 6.52 18.81 -12.02
N PRO A 116 5.63 19.81 -12.19
CA PRO A 116 5.51 20.87 -11.21
C PRO A 116 5.09 20.31 -9.85
N GLU A 117 5.67 20.89 -8.81
CA GLU A 117 5.37 20.56 -7.42
C GLU A 117 4.06 21.21 -6.97
N SER A 118 3.31 20.49 -6.14
CA SER A 118 2.09 21.00 -5.53
C SER A 118 1.95 20.43 -4.11
N PRO A 119 1.11 21.02 -3.24
CA PRO A 119 0.90 20.52 -1.87
C PRO A 119 0.45 19.06 -1.77
N VAL A 120 -0.09 18.49 -2.85
CA VAL A 120 -0.64 17.12 -2.92
C VAL A 120 0.17 16.21 -3.84
N GLY A 121 1.36 16.65 -4.29
CA GLY A 121 2.29 15.84 -5.08
C GLY A 121 2.70 16.47 -6.42
N ARG A 122 3.57 15.76 -7.16
CA ARG A 122 4.16 16.24 -8.42
C ARG A 122 3.36 15.81 -9.64
N ALA A 123 2.43 16.65 -10.09
CA ALA A 123 1.74 16.47 -11.37
C ALA A 123 1.17 17.77 -11.91
N TRP A 124 1.17 17.94 -13.24
CA TRP A 124 0.49 19.06 -13.91
C TRP A 124 -0.97 19.20 -13.53
N SER A 125 -1.69 18.09 -13.44
CA SER A 125 -3.09 18.07 -13.03
C SER A 125 -3.28 18.48 -11.58
N LEU A 126 -2.40 18.04 -10.68
CA LEU A 126 -2.44 18.43 -9.27
C LEU A 126 -2.07 19.90 -9.10
N TYR A 127 -1.04 20.38 -9.79
CA TYR A 127 -0.68 21.79 -9.85
C TYR A 127 -1.86 22.66 -10.30
N ALA A 128 -2.50 22.30 -11.42
CA ALA A 128 -3.66 23.03 -11.92
C ALA A 128 -4.84 23.02 -10.92
N LEU A 129 -5.11 21.89 -10.26
CA LEU A 129 -6.19 21.81 -9.27
C LEU A 129 -5.86 22.56 -7.97
N SER A 130 -4.60 22.55 -7.52
CA SER A 130 -4.16 23.25 -6.31
C SER A 130 -4.16 24.76 -6.50
N TYR A 131 -3.66 25.26 -7.63
CA TYR A 131 -3.49 26.70 -7.86
C TYR A 131 -4.65 27.35 -8.64
N HIS A 132 -5.49 26.55 -9.33
CA HIS A 132 -6.65 27.04 -10.08
C HIS A 132 -7.97 26.37 -9.65
N ALA A 133 -8.13 26.11 -8.35
CA ALA A 133 -9.33 25.49 -7.78
C ALA A 133 -10.65 26.20 -8.15
N VAL A 134 -10.62 27.54 -8.30
CA VAL A 134 -11.80 28.33 -8.74
C VAL A 134 -12.21 27.95 -10.17
N GLY A 135 -11.25 27.73 -11.07
CA GLY A 135 -11.52 27.30 -12.45
C GLY A 135 -12.17 25.92 -12.48
N PHE A 136 -11.68 24.99 -11.66
CA PHE A 136 -12.28 23.65 -11.53
C PHE A 136 -13.76 23.70 -11.10
N ARG A 137 -14.12 24.59 -10.16
CA ARG A 137 -15.51 24.74 -9.69
C ARG A 137 -16.47 25.20 -10.79
N ARG A 138 -15.98 25.88 -11.83
CA ARG A 138 -16.78 26.38 -12.96
C ARG A 138 -17.00 25.33 -14.06
N LEU A 139 -16.28 24.21 -14.05
CA LEU A 139 -16.46 23.15 -15.04
C LEU A 139 -17.81 22.45 -14.86
N PRO A 140 -18.46 21.96 -15.94
CA PRO A 140 -19.65 21.12 -15.85
C PRO A 140 -19.44 19.88 -14.98
N VAL A 141 -20.50 19.38 -14.31
CA VAL A 141 -20.45 18.20 -13.41
C VAL A 141 -19.72 17.01 -14.06
N PRO A 142 -20.02 16.59 -15.31
CA PRO A 142 -19.37 15.43 -15.92
C PRO A 142 -17.86 15.62 -16.12
N ALA A 143 -17.43 16.85 -16.44
CA ALA A 143 -16.02 17.17 -16.61
C ALA A 143 -15.27 17.11 -15.27
N ARG A 144 -15.90 17.59 -14.19
CA ARG A 144 -15.33 17.50 -12.83
C ARG A 144 -15.17 16.05 -12.39
N GLU A 145 -16.19 15.21 -12.60
CA GLU A 145 -16.14 13.79 -12.27
C GLU A 145 -15.07 13.04 -13.07
N TYR A 146 -14.98 13.30 -14.37
CA TYR A 146 -13.94 12.74 -15.22
C TYR A 146 -12.52 13.11 -14.72
N LEU A 147 -12.30 14.39 -14.43
CA LEU A 147 -11.01 14.86 -13.92
C LEU A 147 -10.68 14.25 -12.55
N VAL A 148 -11.64 14.18 -11.63
CA VAL A 148 -11.46 13.55 -10.31
C VAL A 148 -11.04 12.09 -10.47
N ARG A 149 -11.75 11.31 -11.29
CA ARG A 149 -11.44 9.89 -11.50
C ARG A 149 -10.06 9.68 -12.15
N ARG A 150 -9.66 10.57 -13.07
CA ARG A 150 -8.41 10.44 -13.81
C ARG A 150 -7.20 10.95 -13.02
N VAL A 151 -7.35 12.04 -12.29
CA VAL A 151 -6.25 12.73 -11.60
C VAL A 151 -5.99 12.15 -10.21
N LEU A 152 -7.04 11.74 -9.50
CA LEU A 152 -6.93 11.08 -8.19
C LEU A 152 -6.94 9.55 -8.32
N GLY A 153 -6.93 9.01 -9.54
CA GLY A 153 -6.77 7.58 -9.79
C GLY A 153 -5.45 7.08 -9.20
N VAL A 154 -5.53 6.14 -8.26
CA VAL A 154 -4.42 5.67 -7.45
C VAL A 154 -3.37 4.99 -8.34
N GLN A 155 -2.28 5.70 -8.64
CA GLN A 155 -1.08 5.10 -9.23
C GLN A 155 0.11 5.41 -8.32
N GLY A 156 0.45 4.44 -7.48
CA GLY A 156 1.69 4.45 -6.73
C GLY A 156 2.86 4.25 -7.67
N ARG A 157 3.94 4.97 -7.38
CA ARG A 157 5.22 4.85 -8.06
C ARG A 157 6.30 4.80 -7.00
N LEU A 158 7.25 3.90 -7.17
CA LEU A 158 8.42 3.78 -6.32
C LEU A 158 9.67 4.23 -7.08
N VAL A 159 10.57 4.94 -6.40
CA VAL A 159 11.93 5.16 -6.93
C VAL A 159 12.65 3.81 -6.90
N ALA A 160 13.33 3.46 -7.99
CA ALA A 160 13.87 2.11 -8.22
C ALA A 160 15.05 1.72 -7.31
N GLU A 161 15.49 2.60 -6.41
CA GLU A 161 16.62 2.34 -5.50
C GLU A 161 16.19 1.65 -4.19
N GLY A 162 14.89 1.41 -4.00
CA GLY A 162 14.35 0.74 -2.81
C GLY A 162 14.45 -0.80 -2.85
N PRO A 163 14.14 -1.47 -1.72
CA PRO A 163 14.24 -2.93 -1.58
C PRO A 163 13.25 -3.72 -2.46
N LEU A 164 12.24 -3.06 -3.01
CA LEU A 164 11.19 -3.68 -3.80
C LEU A 164 11.63 -3.84 -5.26
N ARG A 165 11.53 -5.07 -5.76
CA ARG A 165 11.76 -5.39 -7.18
C ARG A 165 10.54 -6.06 -7.77
N ARG A 166 10.34 -5.89 -9.08
CA ARG A 166 9.30 -6.61 -9.79
C ARG A 166 9.70 -8.09 -9.87
N ALA A 167 8.88 -8.97 -9.30
CA ALA A 167 8.99 -10.39 -9.62
C ALA A 167 8.58 -10.59 -11.09
N GLY A 168 9.32 -11.42 -11.84
CA GLY A 168 8.90 -11.88 -13.16
C GLY A 168 7.56 -12.63 -13.10
N PRO A 169 6.94 -12.99 -14.24
CA PRO A 169 5.73 -13.82 -14.23
C PRO A 169 6.05 -15.19 -13.62
N GLY A 170 5.83 -15.31 -12.30
CA GLY A 170 6.02 -16.54 -11.54
C GLY A 170 4.71 -17.30 -11.46
N HIS A 171 4.73 -18.57 -11.89
CA HIS A 171 3.68 -19.53 -11.60
C HIS A 171 3.45 -19.64 -10.08
N PRO A 172 2.20 -19.65 -9.61
CA PRO A 172 1.91 -19.96 -8.22
C PRO A 172 2.04 -21.47 -8.05
N GLY A 173 3.07 -21.92 -7.33
CA GLY A 173 3.17 -23.32 -6.90
C GLY A 173 4.50 -24.00 -7.22
N ALA A 174 5.53 -23.65 -6.47
CA ALA A 174 6.55 -24.63 -6.09
C ALA A 174 6.85 -24.34 -4.62
N ALA A 175 6.20 -25.10 -3.74
CA ALA A 175 6.67 -25.24 -2.38
C ALA A 175 8.10 -25.78 -2.48
N ASP A 176 9.06 -25.02 -1.98
CA ASP A 176 10.43 -25.48 -1.79
C ASP A 176 10.37 -26.57 -0.72
N GLN A 177 10.29 -27.82 -1.15
CA GLN A 177 10.44 -28.95 -0.25
C GLN A 177 11.92 -29.03 0.13
N PRO A 178 12.28 -29.15 1.41
CA PRO A 178 13.66 -29.35 1.81
C PRO A 178 14.14 -30.70 1.27
N GLY A 179 14.99 -30.66 0.24
CA GLY A 179 15.65 -31.83 -0.31
C GLY A 179 16.49 -32.52 0.76
N HIS A 180 16.06 -33.71 1.14
CA HIS A 180 16.80 -34.64 1.99
C HIS A 180 18.23 -34.87 1.49
N GLY A 181 19.16 -34.96 2.45
CA GLY A 181 20.58 -35.16 2.24
C GLY A 181 20.90 -36.35 1.34
N GLY A 182 21.73 -36.08 0.33
CA GLY A 182 22.42 -37.05 -0.49
C GLY A 182 23.92 -36.76 -0.42
N GLU A 183 24.57 -37.46 0.49
CA GLU A 183 26.01 -37.47 0.75
C GLU A 183 26.81 -37.71 -0.55
N ARG A 184 27.55 -36.71 -1.01
CA ARG A 184 28.51 -36.89 -2.11
C ARG A 184 29.78 -37.51 -1.54
N ARG A 185 29.91 -38.83 -1.69
CA ARG A 185 31.19 -39.53 -1.58
C ARG A 185 32.13 -39.07 -2.71
N PRO A 186 33.41 -38.76 -2.43
CA PRO A 186 34.38 -38.47 -3.48
C PRO A 186 34.73 -39.75 -4.26
N ALA A 187 34.76 -39.62 -5.59
CA ALA A 187 35.15 -40.68 -6.51
C ALA A 187 36.61 -41.10 -6.27
N GLY A 188 36.82 -42.42 -6.29
CA GLY A 188 38.03 -43.08 -5.85
C GLY A 188 39.27 -42.79 -6.69
N ALA A 189 40.39 -42.75 -5.97
CA ALA A 189 41.73 -42.86 -6.49
C ALA A 189 41.95 -44.26 -7.10
N HIS A 190 42.51 -44.28 -8.31
CA HIS A 190 43.04 -45.47 -8.97
C HIS A 190 44.38 -45.86 -8.31
N PRO A 191 44.61 -47.14 -7.95
CA PRO A 191 45.96 -47.60 -7.63
C PRO A 191 46.51 -48.56 -8.71
N ALA A 192 47.84 -48.70 -8.62
CA ALA A 192 48.71 -49.80 -9.05
C ALA A 192 49.39 -49.69 -10.44
N GLY A 193 50.73 -49.69 -10.38
CA GLY A 193 51.62 -49.98 -11.51
C GLY A 193 53.07 -49.62 -11.19
N GLY A 194 53.82 -50.53 -10.56
CA GLY A 194 55.19 -50.34 -10.09
C GLY A 194 56.27 -50.23 -11.19
N ARG A 195 57.38 -49.60 -10.76
CA ARG A 195 58.77 -49.59 -11.31
C ARG A 195 59.34 -51.00 -11.60
N PRO A 196 60.53 -51.19 -12.25
CA PRO A 196 61.72 -50.32 -12.24
C PRO A 196 62.59 -50.26 -13.54
N GLY A 197 63.57 -49.36 -13.56
CA GLY A 197 64.90 -49.68 -14.12
C GLY A 197 65.55 -48.70 -15.09
N ARG A 198 66.64 -48.09 -14.59
CA ARG A 198 67.78 -47.41 -15.25
C ARG A 198 67.57 -46.07 -15.96
#